data_AF-A0A849J3B7-F1
#
_entry.id   AF-A0A849J3B7-F1
#
_cell.length_a   1.000
_cell.length_b   1.000
_cell.length_c   1.000
_cell.angle_alpha   90.00
_cell.angle_beta   90.00
_cell.angle_gamma   90.00
#
_symmetry.space_group_name_H-M   'P 1'
#
loop_
_entity.id
_entity.type
_entity.pdbx_description
1 polymer ?
#
loop_
_entity_poly.entity_id
_entity_poly.type
_entity_poly.pdbx_seq_one_letter_code
_entity_poly.pdbx_strand_id
1 'polypeptide(L)'
;MVSSTKGLRTCLGCGSKSSPDSLIRLRTPGRGQADSGRGAWICRESLACLDRAVDRGQFQRAFKTKLDTGQLELLKASFKRACQVE
;
A
#
# COMPACT_ATOMS: atom_id res chain seq x y z
N MET A 1 26.22 -8.92 1.38
CA MET A 1 25.13 -8.38 0.54
C MET A 1 23.94 -9.32 0.65
N VAL A 2 22.97 -9.02 1.53
CA VAL A 2 21.77 -9.85 1.67
C VAL A 2 20.74 -9.43 0.63
N SER A 3 20.87 -9.99 -0.58
CA SER A 3 19.80 -9.98 -1.57
C SER A 3 18.67 -10.83 -1.03
N SER A 4 17.78 -10.20 -0.26
CA SER A 4 16.49 -10.80 0.07
C SER A 4 15.79 -11.12 -1.25
N THR A 5 15.60 -12.40 -1.55
CA THR A 5 14.82 -12.94 -2.68
C THR A 5 13.34 -12.59 -2.50
N LYS A 6 13.04 -11.30 -2.37
CA LYS A 6 11.73 -10.80 -2.02
C LYS A 6 10.96 -10.76 -3.33
N GLY A 7 10.25 -11.86 -3.60
CA GLY A 7 9.54 -12.08 -4.86
C GLY A 7 8.67 -10.90 -5.26
N LEU A 8 8.40 -10.80 -6.56
CA LEU A 8 7.63 -9.71 -7.15
C LEU A 8 6.31 -9.52 -6.42
N ARG A 9 5.95 -8.25 -6.19
CA ARG A 9 4.72 -7.85 -5.52
C ARG A 9 3.81 -7.15 -6.50
N THR A 10 2.51 -7.40 -6.36
CA THR A 10 1.50 -6.82 -7.23
C THR A 10 1.09 -5.45 -6.69
N CYS A 11 1.23 -4.41 -7.51
CA CYS A 11 0.67 -3.10 -7.23
C CYS A 11 -0.85 -3.18 -7.21
N LEU A 12 -1.48 -2.68 -6.15
CA LEU A 12 -2.92 -2.71 -5.97
C LEU A 12 -3.68 -1.74 -6.90
N GLY A 13 -2.99 -0.68 -7.39
CA GLY A 13 -3.55 0.32 -8.30
C GLY A 13 -3.55 -0.11 -9.76
N CYS A 14 -2.39 -0.50 -10.30
CA CYS A 14 -2.24 -0.91 -11.71
C CYS A 14 -2.30 -2.42 -11.95
N GLY A 15 -2.13 -3.25 -10.91
CA GLY A 15 -2.08 -4.71 -11.05
C GLY A 15 -0.76 -5.28 -11.56
N SER A 16 0.23 -4.44 -11.87
CA SER A 16 1.55 -4.88 -12.33
C SER A 16 2.38 -5.49 -11.20
N LYS A 17 3.23 -6.47 -11.54
CA LYS A 17 4.16 -7.11 -10.59
C LYS A 17 5.52 -6.41 -10.67
N SER A 18 6.02 -5.90 -9.55
CA SER A 18 7.32 -5.21 -9.47
C SER A 18 8.13 -5.65 -8.26
N SER A 19 9.41 -5.27 -8.24
CA SER A 19 10.26 -5.46 -7.06
C SER A 19 9.66 -4.70 -5.86
N PRO A 20 9.69 -5.27 -4.64
CA PRO A 20 9.31 -4.55 -3.43
C PRO A 20 10.18 -3.32 -3.14
N ASP A 21 11.31 -3.13 -3.83
CA ASP A 21 12.13 -1.91 -3.75
C ASP A 21 11.49 -0.71 -4.47
N SER A 22 10.78 -0.98 -5.58
CA SER A 22 10.05 0.02 -6.37
C SER A 22 8.61 0.24 -5.88
N LEU A 23 8.23 -0.37 -4.76
CA LEU A 23 6.87 -0.37 -4.23
C LEU A 23 6.85 0.06 -2.77
N ILE A 24 5.86 0.87 -2.39
CA ILE A 24 5.58 1.22 -1.00
C ILE A 24 4.57 0.21 -0.44
N ARG A 25 4.90 -0.37 0.73
CA ARG A 25 3.97 -1.22 1.49
C ARG A 25 3.14 -0.38 2.44
N LEU A 26 1.86 -0.19 2.11
CA LEU A 26 0.88 0.40 3.00
C LEU A 26 0.29 -0.66 3.91
N ARG A 27 0.07 -0.33 5.19
CA ARG A 27 -0.56 -1.20 6.19
C ARG A 27 -1.95 -0.69 6.50
N THR A 28 -2.83 -1.59 6.92
CA THR A 28 -4.18 -1.24 7.37
C THR A 28 -4.09 -0.23 8.53
N PRO A 29 -4.81 0.92 8.45
CA PRO A 29 -4.92 1.85 9.57
C PRO A 29 -5.94 1.33 10.59
N GLY A 30 -5.50 1.01 11.82
CA GLY A 30 -6.40 0.80 12.97
C GLY A 30 -6.50 -0.62 13.55
N ARG A 31 -6.77 -0.63 14.86
CA ARG A 31 -6.89 -1.72 15.85
C ARG A 31 -5.66 -2.61 16.06
N GLY A 32 -4.72 -2.06 16.84
CA GLY A 32 -3.73 -2.83 17.57
C GLY A 32 -2.55 -3.27 16.72
N GLN A 33 -1.37 -3.26 17.35
CA GLN A 33 -0.10 -3.73 16.78
C GLN A 33 -0.16 -5.18 16.23
N ALA A 34 -1.22 -5.93 16.55
CA ALA A 34 -1.43 -7.34 16.23
C ALA A 34 -2.02 -7.63 14.83
N ASP A 35 -2.68 -6.69 14.15
CA ASP A 35 -3.16 -6.90 12.75
C ASP A 35 -2.08 -6.55 11.70
N SER A 36 -0.81 -6.59 12.12
CA SER A 36 0.40 -6.18 11.36
C SER A 36 0.72 -7.02 10.10
N GLY A 37 -0.13 -7.99 9.75
CA GLY A 37 0.12 -8.92 8.65
C GLY A 37 -0.30 -8.39 7.27
N ARG A 38 -1.47 -7.73 7.19
CA ARG A 38 -2.06 -7.35 5.90
C ARG A 38 -1.51 -6.00 5.44
N GLY A 39 -0.91 -6.03 4.25
CA GLY A 39 -0.36 -4.84 3.61
C GLY A 39 -0.63 -4.87 2.12
N ALA A 40 -0.76 -3.68 1.55
CA ALA A 40 -0.99 -3.46 0.13
C ALA A 40 0.27 -2.83 -0.46
N TRP A 41 0.64 -3.24 -1.66
CA TRP A 41 1.78 -2.67 -2.37
C TRP A 41 1.27 -1.66 -3.40
N ILE A 42 1.91 -0.50 -3.48
CA ILE A 42 1.62 0.55 -4.46
C ILE A 42 2.93 1.02 -5.08
N CYS A 43 2.92 1.34 -6.37
CA CYS A 43 4.03 1.97 -7.09
C CYS A 43 4.55 3.20 -6.34
N ARG A 44 5.83 3.20 -5.96
CA ARG A 44 6.47 4.32 -5.24
C ARG A 44 6.32 5.63 -6.01
N GLU A 45 6.57 5.59 -7.31
CA GLU A 45 6.61 6.76 -8.19
C GLU A 45 5.23 7.16 -8.76
N SER A 46 4.14 6.54 -8.30
CA SER A 46 2.81 6.77 -8.89
C SER A 46 1.73 6.99 -7.85
N LEU A 47 1.46 8.27 -7.56
CA LEU A 47 0.28 8.70 -6.79
C LEU A 47 -1.03 8.30 -7.49
N ALA A 48 -1.03 8.23 -8.82
CA ALA A 48 -2.21 7.76 -9.56
C ALA A 48 -2.58 6.31 -9.22
N CYS A 49 -1.62 5.45 -8.88
CA CYS A 49 -1.91 4.08 -8.43
C CYS A 49 -2.58 4.07 -7.06
N LEU A 50 -2.18 4.98 -6.17
CA LEU A 50 -2.82 5.16 -4.87
C LEU A 50 -4.28 5.61 -5.05
N ASP A 51 -4.53 6.68 -5.82
CA ASP A 51 -5.88 7.21 -6.01
C ASP A 51 -6.80 6.18 -6.67
N ARG A 52 -6.34 5.47 -7.69
CA ARG A 52 -7.12 4.37 -8.31
C ARG A 52 -7.46 3.27 -7.30
N ALA A 53 -6.53 2.92 -6.41
CA ALA A 53 -6.77 1.89 -5.41
C ALA A 53 -7.77 2.34 -4.33
N VAL A 54 -7.79 3.63 -4.00
CA VAL A 54 -8.80 4.23 -3.10
C VAL A 54 -10.16 4.26 -3.79
N ASP A 55 -10.23 4.84 -4.99
CA ASP A 55 -11.46 5.03 -5.77
C ASP A 55 -12.18 3.71 -6.05
N ARG A 56 -11.41 2.67 -6.43
CA ARG A 56 -11.96 1.33 -6.71
C ARG A 56 -12.24 0.50 -5.45
N GLY A 57 -12.01 1.03 -4.25
CA GLY A 57 -12.19 0.28 -2.99
C GLY A 57 -11.26 -0.93 -2.86
N GLN A 58 -10.13 -0.95 -3.57
CA GLN A 58 -9.23 -2.10 -3.62
C GLN A 58 -8.55 -2.34 -2.27
N PHE A 59 -8.33 -1.29 -1.48
CA PHE A 59 -7.78 -1.41 -0.13
C PHE A 59 -8.70 -2.19 0.81
N GLN A 60 -10.01 -1.97 0.72
CA GLN A 60 -10.99 -2.71 1.52
C GLN A 60 -10.95 -4.20 1.19
N ARG A 61 -10.79 -4.55 -0.10
CA ARG A 61 -10.61 -5.93 -0.56
C ARG A 61 -9.28 -6.54 -0.08
N ALA A 62 -8.18 -5.80 -0.22
CA ALA A 62 -6.84 -6.27 0.15
C ALA A 62 -6.68 -6.47 1.65
N PHE A 63 -7.25 -5.56 2.45
CA PHE A 63 -7.21 -5.64 3.91
C PHE A 63 -8.33 -6.52 4.48
N LYS A 64 -9.32 -6.87 3.65
CA LYS A 64 -10.60 -7.52 4.02
C LYS A 64 -11.26 -6.81 5.21
N THR A 65 -11.22 -5.48 5.19
CA THR A 65 -11.83 -4.63 6.22
C THR A 65 -12.52 -3.45 5.56
N LYS A 66 -13.57 -2.94 6.19
CA LYS A 66 -14.21 -1.71 5.75
C LYS A 66 -13.35 -0.55 6.23
N LEU A 67 -12.90 0.26 5.28
CA LEU A 67 -12.20 1.51 5.55
C LEU A 67 -13.19 2.66 5.45
N ASP A 68 -13.23 3.51 6.48
CA ASP A 68 -13.93 4.79 6.42
C ASP A 68 -13.07 5.87 5.73
N THR A 69 -13.67 7.03 5.44
CA THR A 69 -13.00 8.15 4.78
C THR A 69 -11.77 8.63 5.54
N GLY A 70 -11.80 8.69 6.88
CA GLY A 70 -10.65 9.08 7.70
C GLY A 70 -9.51 8.07 7.59
N GLN A 71 -9.81 6.78 7.60
CA GLN A 71 -8.83 5.71 7.37
C GLN A 71 -8.20 5.79 5.97
N LEU A 72 -8.99 6.10 4.93
CA LEU A 72 -8.48 6.30 3.58
C LEU A 72 -7.54 7.51 3.50
N GLU A 73 -7.86 8.61 4.16
CA GLU A 73 -6.97 9.77 4.24
C GLU A 73 -5.67 9.47 5.00
N LEU A 74 -5.72 8.68 6.08
CA LEU A 74 -4.52 8.21 6.78
C LEU A 74 -3.62 7.34 5.89
N LEU A 75 -4.21 6.50 5.03
CA LEU A 75 -3.45 5.71 4.04
C LEU A 75 -2.76 6.60 3.02
N LYS A 76 -3.47 7.62 2.50
CA LYS A 76 -2.90 8.58 1.56
C LYS A 76 -1.77 9.38 2.20
N ALA A 77 -1.95 9.85 3.42
CA ALA A 77 -0.91 10.55 4.17
C ALA A 77 0.32 9.65 4.42
N SER A 78 0.10 8.39 4.80
CA SER A 78 1.18 7.41 5.00
C SER A 78 1.96 7.15 3.72
N PHE A 79 1.27 7.03 2.57
CA PHE A 79 1.91 6.89 1.27
C PHE A 79 2.75 8.11 0.91
N LYS A 80 2.19 9.32 1.03
CA LYS A 80 2.91 10.57 0.73
C LYS A 80 4.19 10.69 1.58
N ARG A 81 4.13 10.37 2.87
CA ARG A 81 5.31 10.34 3.76
C ARG A 81 6.36 9.32 3.32
N ALA A 82 5.93 8.13 2.89
CA ALA A 82 6.82 7.09 2.39
C ALA A 82 7.39 7.36 0.99
N CYS A 83 6.73 8.21 0.19
CA CYS A 83 7.22 8.63 -1.12
C CYS A 83 8.25 9.77 -1.03
N GLN A 84 8.18 10.61 0.02
CA GLN A 84 9.03 11.79 0.24
C GLN A 84 10.44 11.49 0.80
N VAL A 85 10.91 10.25 0.73
CA VAL A 85 12.31 9.93 1.10
C VAL A 85 13.20 10.14 -0.13
N GLU A 86 13.80 11.32 -0.18
CA GLU A 86 15.08 11.62 -0.86
C GLU A 86 16.26 10.99 -0.09
#